data_AF-A0A954U3T5-F1
#
_entry.id   AF-A0A954U3T5-F1
#
_cell.length_a   1.000
_cell.length_b   1.000
_cell.length_c   1.000
_cell.angle_alpha   90.00
_cell.angle_beta   90.00
_cell.angle_gamma   90.00
#
_symmetry.space_group_name_H-M   'P 1'
#
loop_
_entity.id
_entity.type
_entity.pdbx_description
1 polymer ?
#
loop_
_entity_poly.entity_id
_entity_poly.type
_entity_poly.pdbx_seq_one_letter_code
_entity_poly.pdbx_strand_id
1 'polypeptide(L)'
;ADVFADIMQVKGIDFVPRFWRALAVNPDHLESVWRQLKYWMHPEACGREPKLDARTREMIAIAVSSTNGCAYCVNSHTATAQKLGMDAATLGEVLAIAGLFNMTNALADGMQIEPDVRPSFE
;
A
#
# COMPACT_ATOMS: atom_id res chain seq x y z
N ALA A 1 -0.28 15.04 -19.50
CA ALA A 1 1.12 14.78 -19.12
C ALA A 1 1.38 13.30 -19.35
N ASP A 2 2.57 12.92 -19.81
CA ASP A 2 2.93 11.50 -19.92
C ASP A 2 2.82 10.84 -18.53
N VAL A 3 1.98 9.80 -18.41
CA VAL A 3 1.72 9.11 -17.13
C VAL A 3 3.02 8.60 -16.51
N PHE A 4 3.99 8.19 -17.34
CA PHE A 4 5.30 7.77 -16.85
C PHE A 4 6.11 8.91 -16.25
N ALA A 5 6.05 10.11 -16.84
CA ALA A 5 6.72 11.28 -16.28
C ALA A 5 6.10 11.66 -14.91
N ASP A 6 4.77 11.61 -14.79
CA ASP A 6 4.10 11.89 -13.51
C ASP A 6 4.43 10.84 -12.45
N ILE A 7 4.51 9.54 -12.81
CA ILE A 7 4.95 8.47 -11.90
C ILE A 7 6.36 8.75 -11.36
N MET A 8 7.30 9.08 -12.24
CA MET A 8 8.70 9.34 -11.84
C MET A 8 8.79 10.56 -10.93
N GLN A 9 8.10 11.64 -11.27
CA GLN A 9 8.06 12.86 -10.48
C GLN A 9 7.46 12.62 -9.08
N VAL A 10 6.27 12.02 -9.00
CA VAL A 10 5.55 11.82 -7.73
C VAL A 10 6.28 10.82 -6.83
N LYS A 11 6.83 9.74 -7.39
CA LYS A 11 7.52 8.71 -6.59
C LYS A 11 8.99 9.05 -6.31
N GLY A 12 9.52 10.13 -6.90
CA GLY A 12 10.93 10.51 -6.75
C GLY A 12 11.89 9.42 -7.24
N ILE A 13 11.60 8.85 -8.41
CA ILE A 13 12.38 7.78 -9.04
C ILE A 13 12.81 8.18 -10.45
N ASP A 14 13.96 7.67 -10.90
CA ASP A 14 14.59 7.95 -12.18
C ASP A 14 14.27 6.91 -13.27
N PHE A 15 13.55 5.85 -12.91
CA PHE A 15 13.04 4.85 -13.85
C PHE A 15 11.59 4.50 -13.52
N VAL A 16 10.85 4.02 -14.54
CA VAL A 16 9.49 3.48 -14.37
C VAL A 16 9.55 1.99 -14.00
N PRO A 17 9.05 1.58 -12.81
CA PRO A 17 8.98 0.19 -12.39
C PRO A 17 8.23 -0.72 -13.36
N ARG A 18 8.57 -2.02 -13.36
CA ARG A 18 7.99 -3.02 -14.28
C ARG A 18 6.47 -3.10 -14.19
N PHE A 19 5.91 -2.97 -12.99
CA PHE A 19 4.45 -2.95 -12.78
C PHE A 19 3.74 -1.91 -13.67
N TRP A 20 4.22 -0.67 -13.69
CA TRP A 20 3.64 0.40 -14.51
C TRP A 20 3.85 0.15 -16.01
N ARG A 21 5.01 -0.37 -16.40
CA ARG A 21 5.27 -0.75 -17.80
C ARG A 21 4.36 -1.88 -18.27
N ALA A 22 4.04 -2.84 -17.41
CA ALA A 22 3.13 -3.93 -17.73
C ALA A 22 1.70 -3.42 -17.96
N LEU A 23 1.24 -2.45 -17.16
CA LEU A 23 -0.08 -1.82 -17.36
C LEU A 23 -0.15 -1.00 -18.65
N ALA A 24 0.97 -0.45 -19.12
CA ALA A 24 1.04 0.41 -20.31
C ALA A 24 0.67 -0.28 -21.63
N VAL A 25 0.51 -1.60 -21.65
CA VAL A 25 -0.12 -2.32 -22.78
C VAL A 25 -1.53 -1.79 -23.07
N ASN A 26 -2.22 -1.29 -22.04
CA ASN A 26 -3.47 -0.54 -22.16
C ASN A 26 -3.30 0.84 -21.48
N PRO A 27 -3.12 1.93 -22.24
CA PRO A 27 -2.89 3.26 -21.69
C PRO A 27 -4.00 3.77 -20.76
N ASP A 28 -5.27 3.51 -21.09
CA ASP A 28 -6.41 3.93 -20.26
C ASP A 28 -6.41 3.22 -18.90
N HIS A 29 -6.00 1.94 -18.89
CA HIS A 29 -5.87 1.17 -17.66
C HIS A 29 -4.70 1.69 -16.79
N LEU A 30 -3.54 1.95 -17.39
CA LEU A 30 -2.41 2.56 -16.70
C LEU A 30 -2.81 3.90 -16.05
N GLU A 31 -3.47 4.78 -16.80
CA GLU A 31 -3.91 6.09 -16.29
C GLU A 31 -4.91 5.93 -15.14
N SER A 32 -5.90 5.05 -15.30
CA SER A 32 -6.90 4.79 -14.26
C SER A 32 -6.28 4.27 -12.96
N VAL A 33 -5.36 3.30 -13.05
CA VAL A 33 -4.68 2.74 -11.87
C VAL A 33 -3.76 3.77 -11.23
N TRP A 34 -2.96 4.50 -12.03
CA TRP A 34 -2.07 5.52 -11.50
C TRP A 34 -2.84 6.64 -10.80
N ARG A 35 -3.94 7.11 -11.39
CA ARG A 35 -4.80 8.14 -10.79
C ARG A 35 -5.30 7.72 -9.41
N GLN A 36 -5.76 6.48 -9.27
CA GLN A 36 -6.23 5.94 -7.98
C GLN A 36 -5.08 5.81 -6.98
N LEU A 37 -3.95 5.24 -7.40
CA LEU A 37 -2.80 5.09 -6.52
C LEU A 37 -2.27 6.45 -6.04
N LYS A 38 -2.10 7.42 -6.95
CA LYS A 38 -1.65 8.78 -6.61
C LYS A 38 -2.62 9.44 -5.63
N TYR A 39 -3.92 9.33 -5.86
CA TYR A 39 -4.95 9.92 -5.01
C TYR A 39 -4.87 9.43 -3.55
N TRP A 40 -4.61 8.13 -3.32
CA TRP A 40 -4.60 7.53 -1.97
C TRP A 40 -3.22 7.47 -1.32
N MET A 41 -2.18 7.18 -2.09
CA MET A 41 -0.81 7.01 -1.57
C MET A 41 -0.01 8.30 -1.57
N HIS A 42 -0.40 9.28 -2.40
CA HIS A 42 0.26 10.56 -2.56
C HIS A 42 -0.74 11.74 -2.55
N PRO A 43 -1.62 11.86 -1.51
CA PRO A 43 -2.60 12.93 -1.42
C PRO A 43 -1.98 14.33 -1.55
N GLU A 44 -0.75 14.52 -1.07
CA GLU A 44 0.01 15.76 -1.22
C GLU A 44 0.24 16.15 -2.70
N ALA A 45 0.43 15.17 -3.59
CA ALA A 45 0.58 15.38 -5.02
C ALA A 45 -0.76 15.67 -5.73
N CYS A 46 -1.88 15.57 -5.00
CA CYS A 46 -3.23 15.87 -5.44
C CYS A 46 -3.83 17.08 -4.74
N GLY A 47 -3.05 17.84 -3.96
CA GLY A 47 -3.55 18.99 -3.18
C GLY A 47 -4.49 18.60 -2.04
N ARG A 48 -4.45 17.34 -1.59
CA ARG A 48 -5.24 16.85 -0.47
C ARG A 48 -4.40 16.87 0.81
N GLU A 49 -5.04 17.27 1.90
CA GLU A 49 -4.44 17.14 3.23
C GLU A 49 -4.38 15.65 3.62
N PRO A 50 -3.18 15.09 3.89
CA PRO A 50 -3.04 13.71 4.31
C PRO A 50 -3.61 13.51 5.72
N LYS A 51 -4.45 12.49 5.90
CA LYS A 51 -4.92 12.05 7.23
C LYS A 51 -4.02 10.97 7.86
N LEU A 52 -3.18 10.33 7.05
CA LEU A 52 -2.13 9.40 7.46
C LEU A 52 -0.81 9.91 6.92
N ASP A 53 0.28 9.82 7.69
CA ASP A 53 1.61 10.09 7.16
C ASP A 53 2.02 9.06 6.09
N ALA A 54 3.02 9.39 5.28
CA ALA A 54 3.45 8.54 4.17
C ALA A 54 3.96 7.17 4.61
N ARG A 55 4.66 7.08 5.75
CA ARG A 55 5.20 5.82 6.26
C ARG A 55 4.05 4.90 6.69
N THR A 56 3.04 5.43 7.35
CA THR A 56 1.83 4.69 7.75
C THR A 56 1.09 4.12 6.55
N ARG A 57 0.95 4.87 5.45
CA ARG A 57 0.35 4.36 4.21
C ARG A 57 1.14 3.18 3.62
N GLU A 58 2.47 3.26 3.63
CA GLU A 58 3.33 2.17 3.16
C GLU A 58 3.27 0.93 4.08
N MET A 59 3.16 1.10 5.41
CA MET A 59 2.96 -0.01 6.35
C MET A 59 1.67 -0.77 6.06
N ILE A 60 0.56 -0.07 5.78
CA ILE A 60 -0.71 -0.68 5.36
C ILE A 60 -0.51 -1.46 4.05
N ALA A 61 0.17 -0.87 3.07
CA ALA A 61 0.44 -1.52 1.80
C ALA A 61 1.30 -2.80 1.97
N ILE A 62 2.30 -2.78 2.86
CA ILE A 62 3.13 -3.94 3.20
C ILE A 62 2.30 -5.03 3.86
N ALA A 63 1.46 -4.69 4.85
CA ALA A 63 0.61 -5.65 5.55
C ALA A 63 -0.33 -6.37 4.57
N VAL A 64 -1.07 -5.62 3.74
CA VAL A 64 -1.98 -6.18 2.73
C VAL A 64 -1.21 -7.00 1.69
N SER A 65 -0.06 -6.51 1.22
CA SER A 65 0.77 -7.22 0.24
C SER A 65 1.29 -8.54 0.79
N SER A 66 1.65 -8.58 2.07
CA SER A 66 2.15 -9.78 2.74
C SER A 66 1.04 -10.81 2.94
N THR A 67 -0.14 -10.37 3.39
CA THR A 67 -1.34 -11.23 3.50
C THR A 67 -1.73 -11.82 2.15
N ASN A 68 -1.64 -11.04 1.07
CA ASN A 68 -1.98 -11.49 -0.29
C ASN A 68 -0.85 -12.26 -0.99
N GLY A 69 0.31 -12.46 -0.35
CA GLY A 69 1.45 -13.17 -0.94
C GLY A 69 2.09 -12.47 -2.15
N CYS A 70 1.94 -11.14 -2.29
CA CYS A 70 2.51 -10.40 -3.42
C CYS A 70 3.98 -10.05 -3.18
N ALA A 71 4.91 -10.93 -3.58
CA ALA A 71 6.35 -10.70 -3.41
C ALA A 71 6.83 -9.38 -4.07
N TYR A 72 6.35 -9.04 -5.27
CA TYR A 72 6.69 -7.78 -5.94
C TYR A 72 6.27 -6.56 -5.11
N CYS A 73 5.03 -6.59 -4.59
CA CYS A 73 4.45 -5.50 -3.83
C CYS A 73 5.16 -5.32 -2.49
N VAL A 74 5.43 -6.42 -1.76
CA VAL A 74 6.18 -6.40 -0.49
C VAL A 74 7.53 -5.71 -0.71
N ASN A 75 8.31 -6.16 -1.69
CA ASN A 75 9.63 -5.56 -1.97
C ASN A 75 9.52 -4.07 -2.35
N SER A 76 8.56 -3.72 -3.22
CA SER A 76 8.38 -2.33 -3.66
C SER A 76 8.01 -1.39 -2.51
N HIS A 77 7.04 -1.78 -1.68
CA HIS A 77 6.56 -0.95 -0.57
C HIS A 77 7.55 -0.90 0.58
N THR A 78 8.24 -2.02 0.89
CA THR A 78 9.33 -2.02 1.88
C THR A 78 10.45 -1.08 1.48
N ALA A 79 10.88 -1.07 0.21
CA ALA A 79 11.92 -0.17 -0.27
C ALA A 79 11.49 1.31 -0.13
N THR A 80 10.23 1.64 -0.44
CA THR A 80 9.70 3.00 -0.24
C THR A 80 9.64 3.38 1.24
N ALA A 81 9.14 2.49 2.11
CA ALA A 81 9.07 2.74 3.55
C ALA A 81 10.46 2.95 4.18
N GLN A 82 11.48 2.22 3.72
CA GLN A 82 12.87 2.42 4.16
C GLN A 82 13.42 3.79 3.76
N LYS A 83 13.12 4.27 2.55
CA LYS A 83 13.45 5.65 2.13
C LYS A 83 12.76 6.69 3.00
N LEU A 84 11.59 6.36 3.55
CA LEU A 84 10.86 7.19 4.52
C LEU A 84 11.36 6.99 5.96
N GLY A 85 12.47 6.27 6.18
CA GLY A 85 13.14 6.10 7.48
C GLY A 85 12.59 4.95 8.34
N MET A 86 11.87 4.00 7.76
CA MET A 86 11.47 2.77 8.47
C MET A 86 12.66 1.81 8.61
N ASP A 87 12.95 1.36 9.83
CA ASP A 87 14.01 0.40 10.09
C ASP A 87 13.51 -1.06 10.04
N ALA A 88 14.45 -2.00 10.12
CA ALA A 88 14.14 -3.43 10.05
C ALA A 88 13.32 -3.92 11.25
N ALA A 89 13.46 -3.29 12.42
CA ALA A 89 12.69 -3.65 13.61
C ALA A 89 11.21 -3.28 13.42
N THR A 90 10.94 -2.06 12.94
CA THR A 90 9.61 -1.59 12.58
C THR A 90 8.97 -2.47 11.50
N LEU A 91 9.73 -2.85 10.47
CA LEU A 91 9.25 -3.80 9.45
C LEU A 91 8.85 -5.13 10.07
N GLY A 92 9.69 -5.66 10.97
CA GLY A 92 9.41 -6.90 11.70
C GLY A 92 8.10 -6.82 12.50
N GLU A 93 7.85 -5.70 13.17
CA GLU A 93 6.62 -5.47 13.93
C GLU A 93 5.38 -5.39 13.02
N VAL A 94 5.46 -4.68 11.89
CA VAL A 94 4.36 -4.64 10.89
C VAL A 94 4.00 -6.05 10.42
N LEU A 95 5.00 -6.87 10.10
CA LEU A 95 4.78 -8.25 9.64
C LEU A 95 4.25 -9.15 10.75
N ALA A 96 4.69 -8.97 12.00
CA ALA A 96 4.18 -9.69 13.16
C ALA A 96 2.70 -9.37 13.40
N ILE A 97 2.31 -8.09 13.31
CA ILE A 97 0.92 -7.64 13.44
C ILE A 97 0.06 -8.22 12.31
N ALA A 98 0.52 -8.13 11.05
CA ALA A 98 -0.20 -8.70 9.91
C ALA A 98 -0.41 -10.22 10.07
N GLY A 99 0.63 -10.94 10.49
CA GLY A 99 0.57 -12.37 10.76
C GLY A 99 -0.40 -12.73 11.88
N LEU A 100 -0.38 -11.96 12.99
CA LEU A 100 -1.31 -12.12 14.11
C LEU A 100 -2.76 -12.00 13.62
N PHE A 101 -3.09 -10.94 12.89
CA PHE A 101 -4.46 -10.74 12.41
C PHE A 101 -4.89 -11.79 11.38
N ASN A 102 -4.00 -12.23 10.49
CA ASN A 102 -4.32 -13.35 9.58
C ASN A 102 -4.70 -14.62 10.37
N MET A 103 -3.95 -14.95 11.43
CA MET A 103 -4.25 -16.09 12.28
C MET A 103 -5.56 -15.91 13.06
N THR A 104 -5.76 -14.77 13.72
CA THR A 104 -6.96 -14.55 14.56
C THR A 104 -8.22 -14.46 13.72
N ASN A 105 -8.14 -13.88 12.51
CA ASN A 105 -9.27 -13.85 11.58
C ASN A 105 -9.69 -15.27 11.19
N ALA A 106 -8.73 -16.16 10.89
CA ALA A 106 -9.01 -17.55 10.57
C ALA A 106 -9.64 -18.31 11.75
N LEU A 107 -9.23 -18.01 12.99
CA LEU A 107 -9.84 -18.60 14.19
C LEU A 107 -11.30 -18.13 14.37
N ALA A 108 -11.55 -16.83 14.27
CA ALA A 108 -12.89 -16.27 14.42
C ALA A 108 -13.86 -16.79 13.35
N ASP A 109 -13.41 -16.82 12.08
CA ASP A 109 -14.18 -17.37 10.96
C ASP A 109 -14.42 -18.87 11.14
N GLY A 110 -13.38 -19.66 11.45
CA GLY A 110 -13.51 -21.10 11.66
C GLY A 110 -14.44 -21.48 12.82
N MET A 111 -14.57 -20.61 13.83
CA MET A 111 -15.51 -20.77 14.95
C MET A 111 -16.90 -20.17 14.68
N GLN A 112 -17.10 -19.50 13.54
CA GLN A 112 -18.35 -18.84 13.17
C GLN A 112 -18.83 -17.84 14.25
N ILE A 113 -17.90 -17.02 14.77
CA ILE A 113 -18.21 -16.05 15.82
C ILE A 113 -18.99 -14.87 15.22
N GLU A 114 -20.18 -14.60 15.77
CA GLU A 114 -21.00 -13.43 15.40
C GLU A 114 -20.48 -12.13 16.04
N PRO A 115 -20.45 -10.99 15.32
CA PRO A 115 -20.02 -9.71 15.89
C PRO A 115 -20.99 -9.17 16.95
N ASP A 116 -20.50 -9.02 18.18
CA ASP A 116 -21.19 -8.39 19.31
C ASP A 116 -20.64 -6.99 19.65
N VAL A 117 -19.39 -6.68 19.26
CA VAL A 117 -18.80 -5.34 19.29
C VAL A 117 -19.03 -4.63 17.93
N ARG A 118 -19.66 -3.45 17.96
CA ARG A 118 -20.03 -2.68 16.74
C ARG A 118 -19.41 -1.28 16.75
N PRO A 119 -18.99 -0.76 15.59
CA PRO A 119 -18.48 0.61 15.51
C PRO A 119 -19.60 1.63 15.79
N SER A 120 -19.23 2.76 16.40
CA SER A 120 -20.05 3.97 16.38
C SER A 120 -19.55 4.86 15.24
N PHE A 121 -20.47 5.26 14.38
CA PHE A 121 -20.22 6.31 13.40
C PHE A 121 -21.05 7.51 13.85
N GLU A 122 -20.40 8.50 14.47
CA GLU A 122 -20.98 9.82 14.69
C GLU A 122 -21.16 10.57 13.35
#